data_AF-R9JVY0-F1
#
_entry.id   AF-R9JVY0-F1
#
_cell.length_a   1.000
_cell.length_b   1.000
_cell.length_c   1.000
_cell.angle_alpha   90.00
_cell.angle_beta   90.00
_cell.angle_gamma   90.00
#
_symmetry.space_group_name_H-M   'P 1'
#
loop_
_entity.id
_entity.type
_entity.pdbx_description
1 polymer ?
#
loop_
_entity_poly.entity_id
_entity_poly.type
_entity_poly.pdbx_seq_one_letter_code
_entity_poly.pdbx_strand_id
1 'polypeptide(L)'
;MQRKKIMKILIIIIGGFVVANVGWYAFCGYAWSWGPFAKLHDIKTARHPGNSKKYNLDGVEAKQESVLKEKKIIFLGSSVTYGASSQGISFVDFIRKQNGSEVVKEAVSGTTLVDEGNDSYIARLENINEDHADLFICQLSTNDATQKKTLGTIGSSAEIEDFDTHTVAGAMEYIIAYVKEKWGCPVMFYTNPQYDSEEYETMVKLLKDIQQKWDIGVIDMWSDMAFNQISTEERDLYMADSIHPTKAGYLEWWLPYMENKIELYYESGQEEL
;
A
#
# COMPACT_ATOMS: atom_id res chain seq x y z
N MET A 1 19.90 -35.81 -46.34
CA MET A 1 19.64 -36.40 -45.00
C MET A 1 20.00 -35.45 -43.85
N GLN A 2 21.18 -34.80 -43.88
CA GLN A 2 21.66 -33.87 -42.85
C GLN A 2 20.77 -32.64 -42.60
N ARG A 3 20.29 -31.95 -43.66
CA ARG A 3 19.38 -30.79 -43.53
C ARG A 3 18.07 -31.08 -42.80
N LYS A 4 17.44 -32.24 -43.04
CA LYS A 4 16.22 -32.67 -42.33
C LYS A 4 16.48 -32.94 -40.84
N LYS A 5 17.67 -33.44 -40.49
CA LYS A 5 18.08 -33.69 -39.10
C LYS A 5 18.36 -32.39 -38.34
N ILE A 6 19.05 -31.45 -38.98
CA ILE A 6 19.28 -30.09 -38.45
C ILE A 6 17.95 -29.35 -38.24
N MET A 7 17.04 -29.41 -39.21
CA MET A 7 15.71 -28.77 -39.10
C MET A 7 14.91 -29.34 -37.92
N LYS A 8 14.92 -30.66 -37.72
CA LYS A 8 14.25 -31.29 -36.55
C LYS A 8 14.85 -30.83 -35.23
N ILE A 9 16.18 -30.73 -35.13
CA ILE A 9 16.85 -30.25 -33.92
C ILE A 9 16.48 -28.78 -33.66
N LEU A 10 16.47 -27.93 -34.69
CA LEU A 10 16.04 -26.53 -34.55
C LEU A 10 14.59 -26.41 -34.07
N ILE A 11 13.67 -27.22 -34.62
CA ILE A 11 12.26 -27.21 -34.18
C ILE A 11 12.14 -27.61 -32.70
N ILE A 12 12.92 -28.59 -32.25
CA ILE A 12 12.93 -29.02 -30.84
C ILE A 12 13.47 -27.90 -29.94
N ILE A 13 14.56 -27.24 -30.34
CA ILE A 13 15.15 -26.13 -29.57
C ILE A 13 14.18 -24.95 -29.49
N ILE A 14 13.60 -24.54 -30.64
CA ILE A 14 12.60 -23.46 -30.69
C ILE A 14 11.38 -23.83 -29.85
N GLY A 15 10.88 -25.07 -29.98
CA GLY A 15 9.77 -25.57 -29.17
C GLY A 15 10.06 -25.54 -27.67
N GLY A 16 11.25 -25.98 -27.26
CA GLY A 16 11.71 -25.91 -25.87
C GLY A 16 11.80 -24.48 -25.36
N PHE A 17 12.33 -23.56 -26.17
CA PHE A 17 12.40 -22.14 -25.84
C PHE A 17 11.00 -21.53 -25.67
N VAL A 18 10.06 -21.83 -26.58
CA VAL A 18 8.67 -21.37 -26.47
C VAL A 18 8.02 -21.88 -25.19
N VAL A 19 8.17 -23.17 -24.86
CA VAL A 19 7.61 -23.75 -23.63
C VAL A 19 8.21 -23.11 -22.38
N ALA A 20 9.52 -22.87 -22.35
CA ALA A 20 10.18 -22.21 -21.24
C ALA A 20 9.66 -20.77 -21.03
N ASN A 21 9.48 -20.01 -22.13
CA ASN A 21 8.92 -18.66 -22.06
C ASN A 21 7.46 -18.67 -21.59
N VAL A 22 6.62 -19.56 -22.13
CA VAL A 22 5.22 -19.71 -21.68
C VAL A 22 5.17 -20.07 -20.19
N GLY A 23 6.03 -21.00 -19.74
CA GLY A 23 6.16 -21.36 -18.32
C GLY A 23 6.58 -20.17 -17.46
N TRP A 24 7.53 -19.36 -17.92
CA TRP A 24 7.96 -18.13 -17.26
C TRP A 24 6.82 -17.10 -17.16
N TYR A 25 6.13 -16.81 -18.27
CA TYR A 25 4.97 -15.90 -18.26
C TYR A 25 3.84 -16.40 -17.35
N ALA A 26 3.59 -17.72 -17.30
CA ALA A 26 2.62 -18.31 -16.39
C ALA A 26 3.04 -18.17 -14.93
N PHE A 27 4.33 -18.35 -14.62
CA PHE A 27 4.87 -18.12 -13.28
C PHE A 27 4.74 -16.65 -12.87
N CYS A 28 5.13 -15.70 -13.72
CA CYS A 28 4.96 -14.27 -13.45
C CYS A 28 3.48 -13.90 -13.24
N GLY A 29 2.57 -14.45 -14.05
CA GLY A 29 1.14 -14.26 -13.90
C GLY A 29 0.58 -14.83 -12.60
N TYR A 30 1.08 -15.98 -12.15
CA TYR A 30 0.71 -16.59 -10.87
C TYR A 30 1.29 -15.85 -9.66
N ALA A 31 2.55 -15.42 -9.73
CA ALA A 31 3.27 -14.80 -8.62
C ALA A 31 2.89 -13.34 -8.41
N TRP A 32 2.75 -12.56 -9.49
CA TRP A 32 2.69 -11.09 -9.45
C TRP A 32 1.50 -10.49 -10.20
N SER A 33 0.49 -11.29 -10.57
CA SER A 33 -0.68 -10.83 -11.33
C SER A 33 -0.30 -10.10 -12.64
N TRP A 34 0.72 -10.60 -13.35
CA TRP A 34 1.26 -9.94 -14.54
C TRP A 34 1.05 -10.73 -15.84
N GLY A 35 0.79 -10.02 -16.94
CA GLY A 35 0.70 -10.59 -18.28
C GLY A 35 -0.54 -11.48 -18.50
N PRO A 36 -0.54 -12.33 -19.55
CA PRO A 36 -1.73 -13.07 -19.99
C PRO A 36 -2.24 -14.11 -18.98
N PHE A 37 -1.45 -14.40 -17.94
CA PHE A 37 -1.77 -15.37 -16.90
C PHE A 37 -2.13 -14.74 -15.55
N ALA A 38 -2.38 -13.43 -15.48
CA ALA A 38 -2.73 -12.72 -14.24
C ALA A 38 -3.90 -13.39 -13.47
N LYS A 39 -4.88 -13.99 -14.17
CA LYS A 39 -5.99 -14.74 -13.54
C LYS A 39 -5.55 -15.89 -12.64
N LEU A 40 -4.35 -16.45 -12.83
CA LEU A 40 -3.82 -17.49 -11.95
C LEU A 40 -3.56 -16.93 -10.54
N HIS A 41 -3.11 -15.67 -10.44
CA HIS A 41 -2.97 -14.98 -9.18
C HIS A 41 -4.34 -14.81 -8.51
N ASP A 42 -5.36 -14.36 -9.23
CA ASP A 42 -6.72 -14.19 -8.67
C ASP A 42 -7.26 -15.49 -8.08
N ILE A 43 -7.05 -16.63 -8.77
CA ILE A 43 -7.48 -17.95 -8.29
C ILE A 43 -6.70 -18.35 -7.03
N LYS A 44 -5.37 -18.14 -7.01
CA LYS A 44 -4.53 -18.41 -5.83
C LYS A 44 -5.00 -17.58 -4.64
N THR A 45 -5.13 -16.28 -4.84
CA THR A 45 -5.56 -15.31 -3.83
C THR A 45 -6.95 -15.66 -3.30
N ALA A 46 -7.89 -16.03 -4.17
CA ALA A 46 -9.24 -16.43 -3.77
C ALA A 46 -9.29 -17.73 -2.94
N ARG A 47 -8.32 -18.62 -3.10
CA ARG A 47 -8.24 -19.89 -2.35
C ARG A 47 -7.57 -19.74 -0.99
N HIS A 48 -6.93 -18.60 -0.73
CA HIS A 48 -6.30 -18.34 0.55
C HIS A 48 -7.33 -18.36 1.68
N PRO A 49 -7.11 -19.08 2.80
CA PRO A 49 -8.09 -19.15 3.91
C PRO A 49 -8.49 -17.77 4.45
N GLY A 50 -7.52 -16.85 4.52
CA GLY A 50 -7.73 -15.45 4.92
C GLY A 50 -8.60 -14.61 3.96
N ASN A 51 -8.91 -15.14 2.77
CA ASN A 51 -9.81 -14.49 1.79
C ASN A 51 -11.17 -15.18 1.68
N SER A 52 -11.47 -16.11 2.59
CA SER A 52 -12.76 -16.80 2.66
C SER A 52 -13.92 -15.81 2.88
N LYS A 53 -15.14 -16.26 2.53
CA LYS A 53 -16.35 -15.42 2.55
C LYS A 53 -16.68 -14.80 3.91
N LYS A 54 -16.25 -15.42 5.02
CA LYS A 54 -16.48 -14.89 6.37
C LYS A 54 -15.78 -13.55 6.63
N TYR A 55 -14.76 -13.22 5.83
CA TYR A 55 -14.01 -11.97 5.89
C TYR A 55 -14.46 -10.93 4.85
N ASN A 56 -15.58 -11.18 4.18
CA ASN A 56 -16.14 -10.20 3.23
C ASN A 56 -16.78 -9.03 3.98
N LEU A 57 -16.80 -7.86 3.33
CA LEU A 57 -17.46 -6.64 3.83
C LEU A 57 -18.95 -6.84 4.16
N ASP A 58 -19.63 -7.78 3.49
CA ASP A 58 -21.06 -8.03 3.70
C ASP A 58 -21.39 -8.46 5.13
N GLY A 59 -20.45 -9.12 5.82
CA GLY A 59 -20.63 -9.60 7.19
C GLY A 59 -20.20 -8.58 8.26
N VAL A 60 -19.77 -7.39 7.86
CA VAL A 60 -19.22 -6.38 8.77
C VAL A 60 -20.31 -5.38 9.17
N GLU A 61 -20.54 -5.27 10.48
CA GLU A 61 -21.50 -4.35 11.08
C GLU A 61 -20.89 -2.96 11.28
N ALA A 62 -21.73 -1.92 11.16
CA ALA A 62 -21.33 -0.56 11.49
C ALA A 62 -21.24 -0.38 13.01
N LYS A 63 -20.22 0.33 13.48
CA LYS A 63 -20.12 0.79 14.85
C LYS A 63 -21.26 1.76 15.15
N GLN A 64 -21.83 1.67 16.36
CA GLN A 64 -22.90 2.58 16.77
C GLN A 64 -22.39 4.01 16.93
N GLU A 65 -21.19 4.17 17.49
CA GLU A 65 -20.49 5.43 17.63
C GLU A 65 -19.09 5.31 17.04
N SER A 66 -18.67 6.32 16.28
CA SER A 66 -17.33 6.43 15.72
C SER A 66 -16.99 7.90 15.51
N VAL A 67 -15.79 8.31 15.94
CA VAL A 67 -15.27 9.66 15.70
C VAL A 67 -15.00 9.92 14.21
N LEU A 68 -14.91 8.85 13.42
CA LEU A 68 -14.66 8.90 11.98
C LEU A 68 -15.95 8.92 11.16
N LYS A 69 -17.12 8.92 11.81
CA LYS A 69 -18.41 8.95 11.13
C LYS A 69 -18.56 10.23 10.30
N GLU A 70 -18.95 10.07 9.03
CA GLU A 70 -19.13 11.15 8.05
C GLU A 70 -17.86 11.97 7.76
N LYS A 71 -16.71 11.60 8.34
CA LYS A 71 -15.42 12.21 8.00
C LYS A 71 -14.99 11.82 6.61
N LYS A 72 -14.56 12.80 5.81
CA LYS A 72 -13.99 12.57 4.48
C LYS A 72 -12.49 12.29 4.60
N ILE A 73 -12.12 11.03 4.39
CA ILE A 73 -10.74 10.55 4.51
C ILE A 73 -10.23 10.14 3.13
N ILE A 74 -9.11 10.73 2.72
CA ILE A 74 -8.43 10.38 1.48
C ILE A 74 -7.28 9.43 1.81
N PHE A 75 -7.26 8.27 1.14
CA PHE A 75 -6.18 7.31 1.24
C PHE A 75 -5.41 7.24 -0.08
N LEU A 76 -4.11 7.54 -0.02
CA LEU A 76 -3.19 7.39 -1.15
C LEU A 76 -2.26 6.20 -0.91
N GLY A 77 -2.15 5.30 -1.88
CA GLY A 77 -1.20 4.20 -1.76
C GLY A 77 -1.06 3.31 -2.99
N SER A 78 -0.56 2.10 -2.77
CA SER A 78 -0.27 1.11 -3.80
C SER A 78 -1.05 -0.18 -3.56
N SER A 79 -0.44 -1.34 -3.80
CA SER A 79 -1.06 -2.67 -3.71
C SER A 79 -1.64 -2.99 -2.32
N VAL A 80 -1.01 -2.47 -1.26
CA VAL A 80 -1.48 -2.64 0.13
C VAL A 80 -2.72 -1.77 0.40
N THR A 81 -2.73 -0.48 0.03
CA THR A 81 -3.97 0.31 0.13
C THR A 81 -5.06 -0.23 -0.79
N TYR A 82 -4.71 -0.72 -1.97
CA TYR A 82 -5.64 -1.29 -2.95
C TYR A 82 -6.31 -2.57 -2.45
N GLY A 83 -5.55 -3.45 -1.78
CA GLY A 83 -5.99 -4.79 -1.38
C GLY A 83 -5.68 -5.85 -2.46
N ALA A 84 -4.47 -5.83 -3.01
CA ALA A 84 -4.08 -6.70 -4.14
C ALA A 84 -4.25 -8.19 -3.80
N SER A 85 -3.82 -8.60 -2.61
CA SER A 85 -3.93 -9.98 -2.12
C SER A 85 -5.23 -10.26 -1.34
N SER A 86 -6.22 -9.38 -1.46
CA SER A 86 -7.50 -9.46 -0.76
C SER A 86 -8.69 -9.16 -1.67
N GLN A 87 -8.52 -9.34 -2.97
CA GLN A 87 -9.56 -9.13 -4.00
C GLN A 87 -10.07 -7.68 -4.07
N GLY A 88 -9.18 -6.72 -3.83
CA GLY A 88 -9.47 -5.28 -3.86
C GLY A 88 -10.15 -4.74 -2.60
N ILE A 89 -10.24 -5.54 -1.52
CA ILE A 89 -10.80 -5.13 -0.23
C ILE A 89 -9.66 -4.91 0.77
N SER A 90 -9.45 -3.68 1.23
CA SER A 90 -8.43 -3.36 2.24
C SER A 90 -9.04 -2.81 3.53
N PHE A 91 -8.18 -2.49 4.51
CA PHE A 91 -8.60 -1.79 5.73
C PHE A 91 -9.38 -0.51 5.43
N VAL A 92 -9.11 0.16 4.30
CA VAL A 92 -9.83 1.37 3.85
C VAL A 92 -11.32 1.11 3.63
N ASP A 93 -11.65 -0.03 3.02
CA ASP A 93 -13.04 -0.39 2.76
C ASP A 93 -13.75 -0.81 4.05
N PHE A 94 -13.02 -1.43 4.97
CA PHE A 94 -13.54 -1.73 6.30
C PHE A 94 -13.73 -0.46 7.14
N ILE A 95 -12.85 0.54 7.08
CA ILE A 95 -13.04 1.84 7.73
C ILE A 95 -14.32 2.49 7.22
N ARG A 96 -14.51 2.57 5.89
CA ARG A 96 -15.74 3.10 5.28
C ARG A 96 -16.98 2.39 5.84
N LYS A 97 -16.95 1.06 5.89
CA LYS A 97 -18.09 0.24 6.30
C LYS A 97 -18.38 0.29 7.80
N GLN A 98 -17.37 0.12 8.65
CA GLN A 98 -17.53 0.07 10.10
C GLN A 98 -17.78 1.45 10.71
N ASN A 99 -17.10 2.48 10.21
CA ASN A 99 -17.17 3.80 10.82
C ASN A 99 -18.17 4.74 10.15
N GLY A 100 -18.64 4.40 8.94
CA GLY A 100 -19.50 5.30 8.16
C GLY A 100 -18.76 6.54 7.66
N SER A 101 -17.44 6.44 7.48
CA SER A 101 -16.61 7.50 6.89
C SER A 101 -16.86 7.64 5.39
N GLU A 102 -16.77 8.86 4.87
CA GLU A 102 -16.66 9.10 3.43
C GLU A 102 -15.21 8.86 3.03
N VAL A 103 -14.96 8.01 2.03
CA VAL A 103 -13.59 7.55 1.76
C VAL A 103 -13.28 7.65 0.28
N VAL A 104 -12.18 8.33 -0.04
CA VAL A 104 -11.53 8.30 -1.36
C VAL A 104 -10.35 7.33 -1.28
N LYS A 105 -10.40 6.24 -2.04
CA LYS A 105 -9.34 5.22 -2.08
C LYS A 105 -8.55 5.34 -3.38
N GLU A 106 -7.51 6.17 -3.36
CA GLU A 106 -6.63 6.41 -4.50
C GLU A 106 -5.42 5.47 -4.45
N ALA A 107 -5.59 4.24 -4.95
CA ALA A 107 -4.58 3.20 -4.82
C ALA A 107 -4.41 2.36 -6.07
N VAL A 108 -3.17 2.31 -6.59
CA VAL A 108 -2.80 1.57 -7.79
C VAL A 108 -1.60 0.67 -7.50
N SER A 109 -1.76 -0.64 -7.72
CA SER A 109 -0.73 -1.64 -7.42
C SER A 109 0.58 -1.39 -8.18
N GLY A 110 1.71 -1.56 -7.50
CA GLY A 110 3.06 -1.46 -8.09
C GLY A 110 3.61 -0.03 -8.24
N THR A 111 2.83 0.98 -7.87
CA THR A 111 3.23 2.39 -7.97
C THR A 111 4.11 2.85 -6.79
N THR A 112 4.86 3.94 -7.00
CA THR A 112 5.89 4.46 -6.08
C THR A 112 5.57 5.87 -5.57
N LEU A 113 6.18 6.24 -4.44
CA LEU A 113 6.23 7.62 -3.94
C LEU A 113 7.01 8.50 -4.92
N VAL A 114 8.22 8.06 -5.27
CA VAL A 114 9.07 8.71 -6.27
C VAL A 114 8.28 8.89 -7.57
N ASP A 115 8.34 10.12 -8.10
CA ASP A 115 7.56 10.56 -9.25
C ASP A 115 8.15 10.10 -10.59
N GLU A 116 8.18 8.79 -10.79
CA GLU A 116 8.67 8.16 -12.00
C GLU A 116 7.53 7.45 -12.74
N GLY A 117 6.65 8.24 -13.35
CA GLY A 117 5.62 7.77 -14.27
C GLY A 117 4.22 8.32 -13.98
N ASN A 118 3.31 8.09 -14.92
CA ASN A 118 1.96 8.70 -14.89
C ASN A 118 1.07 8.22 -13.73
N ASP A 119 1.42 7.11 -13.09
CA ASP A 119 0.66 6.51 -11.99
C ASP A 119 1.40 6.63 -10.64
N SER A 120 2.46 7.45 -10.55
CA SER A 120 3.13 7.73 -9.28
C SER A 120 2.12 8.25 -8.24
N TYR A 121 2.50 8.21 -6.97
CA TYR A 121 1.64 8.74 -5.92
C TYR A 121 1.34 10.22 -6.15
N ILE A 122 2.34 11.00 -6.55
CA ILE A 122 2.20 12.44 -6.83
C ILE A 122 1.28 12.67 -8.03
N ALA A 123 1.51 11.99 -9.15
CA ALA A 123 0.66 12.12 -10.34
C ALA A 123 -0.81 11.82 -10.02
N ARG A 124 -1.09 10.83 -9.18
CA ARG A 124 -2.46 10.48 -8.78
C ARG A 124 -3.03 11.46 -7.76
N LEU A 125 -2.24 11.91 -6.80
CA LEU A 125 -2.62 12.92 -5.81
C LEU A 125 -3.13 14.20 -6.48
N GLU A 126 -2.42 14.68 -7.49
CA GLU A 126 -2.78 15.91 -8.21
C GLU A 126 -4.11 15.79 -8.95
N ASN A 127 -4.46 14.58 -9.37
CA ASN A 127 -5.70 14.29 -10.08
C ASN A 127 -6.91 14.03 -9.17
N ILE A 128 -6.73 14.02 -7.84
CA ILE A 128 -7.85 13.88 -6.89
C ILE A 128 -8.71 15.16 -6.95
N ASN A 129 -9.96 15.01 -7.35
CA ASN A 129 -10.92 16.12 -7.50
C ASN A 129 -11.89 16.18 -6.32
N GLU A 130 -11.36 16.48 -5.14
CA GLU A 130 -12.13 16.76 -3.93
C GLU A 130 -11.91 18.21 -3.51
N ASP A 131 -12.96 18.87 -3.03
CA ASP A 131 -12.92 20.26 -2.54
C ASP A 131 -12.46 20.37 -1.08
N HIS A 132 -12.62 19.30 -0.29
CA HIS A 132 -12.22 19.21 1.09
C HIS A 132 -11.77 17.79 1.45
N ALA A 133 -11.03 17.68 2.55
CA ALA A 133 -10.76 16.44 3.26
C ALA A 133 -10.68 16.75 4.76
N ASP A 134 -11.17 15.85 5.61
CA ASP A 134 -10.94 15.92 7.05
C ASP A 134 -9.58 15.34 7.44
N LEU A 135 -9.09 14.37 6.66
CA LEU A 135 -7.83 13.68 6.92
C LEU A 135 -7.27 13.07 5.62
N PHE A 136 -5.95 13.17 5.46
CA PHE A 136 -5.23 12.50 4.39
C PHE A 136 -4.28 11.45 4.97
N ILE A 137 -4.34 10.21 4.46
CA ILE A 137 -3.51 9.10 4.92
C ILE A 137 -2.74 8.51 3.74
N CYS A 138 -1.41 8.59 3.79
CA CYS A 138 -0.51 8.06 2.76
C CYS A 138 0.16 6.76 3.21
N GLN A 139 0.23 5.79 2.31
CA GLN A 139 1.07 4.61 2.50
C GLN A 139 2.56 4.98 2.35
N LEU A 140 3.43 4.54 3.27
CA LEU A 140 4.86 4.47 2.99
C LEU A 140 5.13 3.32 2.00
N SER A 141 5.66 3.65 0.82
CA SER A 141 5.69 2.70 -0.31
C SER A 141 6.70 1.57 -0.12
N THR A 142 6.20 0.34 -0.10
CA THR A 142 7.02 -0.88 -0.14
C THR A 142 7.68 -1.08 -1.50
N ASN A 143 7.16 -0.46 -2.57
CA ASN A 143 7.71 -0.56 -3.91
C ASN A 143 8.98 0.29 -4.05
N ASP A 144 9.04 1.44 -3.39
CA ASP A 144 10.23 2.29 -3.40
C ASP A 144 11.40 1.55 -2.74
N ALA A 145 11.16 0.86 -1.62
CA ALA A 145 12.13 -0.03 -0.99
C ALA A 145 12.52 -1.20 -1.90
N THR A 146 11.53 -1.92 -2.44
CA THR A 146 11.76 -3.09 -3.32
C THR A 146 12.58 -2.73 -4.56
N GLN A 147 12.31 -1.56 -5.14
CA GLN A 147 12.99 -1.04 -6.32
C GLN A 147 14.26 -0.25 -6.00
N LYS A 148 14.59 -0.11 -4.70
CA LYS A 148 15.75 0.63 -4.19
C LYS A 148 15.82 2.06 -4.74
N LYS A 149 14.68 2.75 -4.72
CA LYS A 149 14.59 4.15 -5.14
C LYS A 149 15.53 5.01 -4.29
N THR A 150 16.03 6.08 -4.88
CA THR A 150 16.95 7.00 -4.20
C THR A 150 16.26 7.61 -2.98
N LEU A 151 16.88 7.47 -1.80
CA LEU A 151 16.29 7.93 -0.54
C LEU A 151 16.14 9.46 -0.49
N GLY A 152 17.14 10.19 -0.99
CA GLY A 152 17.20 11.66 -0.88
C GLY A 152 17.54 12.15 0.52
N THR A 153 17.30 13.44 0.75
CA THR A 153 17.52 14.12 2.03
C THR A 153 16.35 15.04 2.32
N ILE A 154 16.01 15.20 3.60
CA ILE A 154 14.98 16.14 4.04
C ILE A 154 15.42 17.56 3.69
N GLY A 155 14.58 18.29 2.95
CA GLY A 155 14.82 19.67 2.58
C GLY A 155 14.82 20.60 3.81
N SER A 156 15.46 21.76 3.71
CA SER A 156 15.36 22.79 4.76
C SER A 156 14.13 23.68 4.62
N SER A 157 13.50 23.69 3.44
CA SER A 157 12.36 24.51 3.07
C SER A 157 11.01 23.82 3.33
N ALA A 158 9.93 24.59 3.37
CA ALA A 158 8.55 24.09 3.36
C ALA A 158 7.85 24.36 2.01
N GLU A 159 8.52 25.03 1.07
CA GLU A 159 7.96 25.37 -0.24
C GLU A 159 7.95 24.15 -1.16
N ILE A 160 6.82 23.92 -1.83
CA ILE A 160 6.55 22.70 -2.59
C ILE A 160 7.51 22.53 -3.79
N GLU A 161 7.94 23.63 -4.39
CA GLU A 161 8.84 23.66 -5.54
C GLU A 161 10.29 23.29 -5.21
N ASP A 162 10.67 23.31 -3.93
CA ASP A 162 12.03 23.01 -3.48
C ASP A 162 12.28 21.49 -3.32
N PHE A 163 11.24 20.66 -3.37
CA PHE A 163 11.37 19.22 -3.13
C PHE A 163 11.71 18.44 -4.40
N ASP A 164 12.77 17.62 -4.32
CA ASP A 164 13.12 16.68 -5.38
C ASP A 164 12.20 15.44 -5.33
N THR A 165 11.12 15.50 -6.11
CA THR A 165 10.11 14.43 -6.23
C THR A 165 10.66 13.13 -6.82
N HIS A 166 11.90 13.12 -7.35
CA HIS A 166 12.58 11.91 -7.82
C HIS A 166 13.31 11.16 -6.69
N THR A 167 13.20 11.65 -5.45
CA THR A 167 13.70 10.98 -4.24
C THR A 167 12.57 10.67 -3.28
N VAL A 168 12.75 9.63 -2.46
CA VAL A 168 11.75 9.22 -1.46
C VAL A 168 11.46 10.34 -0.46
N ALA A 169 12.49 11.05 0.02
CA ALA A 169 12.36 12.19 0.91
C ALA A 169 11.56 13.32 0.27
N GLY A 170 12.00 13.81 -0.90
CA GLY A 170 11.33 14.92 -1.57
C GLY A 170 9.90 14.57 -2.00
N ALA A 171 9.63 13.34 -2.41
CA ALA A 171 8.27 12.92 -2.73
C ALA A 171 7.33 12.93 -1.52
N MET A 172 7.78 12.47 -0.35
CA MET A 172 6.98 12.55 0.87
C MET A 172 6.73 14.01 1.29
N GLU A 173 7.76 14.85 1.24
CA GLU A 173 7.63 16.27 1.58
C GLU A 173 6.69 17.02 0.63
N TYR A 174 6.79 16.74 -0.67
CA TYR A 174 5.87 17.26 -1.69
C TYR A 174 4.43 16.88 -1.38
N ILE A 175 4.16 15.58 -1.11
CA ILE A 175 2.81 15.11 -0.77
C ILE A 175 2.25 15.85 0.45
N ILE A 176 3.06 16.03 1.49
CA ILE A 176 2.65 16.74 2.71
C ILE A 176 2.34 18.20 2.39
N ALA A 177 3.24 18.90 1.71
CA ALA A 177 3.07 20.31 1.34
C ALA A 177 1.82 20.51 0.47
N TYR A 178 1.67 19.69 -0.57
CA TYR A 178 0.52 19.73 -1.48
C TYR A 178 -0.81 19.54 -0.76
N VAL A 179 -0.91 18.55 0.15
CA VAL A 179 -2.13 18.28 0.90
C VAL A 179 -2.48 19.44 1.83
N LYS A 180 -1.47 20.01 2.52
CA LYS A 180 -1.66 21.17 3.39
C LYS A 180 -2.09 22.40 2.59
N GLU A 181 -1.53 22.64 1.41
CA GLU A 181 -1.92 23.76 0.54
C GLU A 181 -3.34 23.57 -0.04
N LYS A 182 -3.64 22.38 -0.57
CA LYS A 182 -4.89 22.12 -1.28
C LYS A 182 -6.10 22.00 -0.36
N TRP A 183 -5.97 21.28 0.75
CA TRP A 183 -7.10 20.96 1.64
C TRP A 183 -6.94 21.50 3.06
N GLY A 184 -5.72 21.84 3.49
CA GLY A 184 -5.46 22.32 4.85
C GLY A 184 -5.74 21.27 5.95
N CYS A 185 -5.87 20.00 5.59
CA CYS A 185 -6.20 18.93 6.52
C CYS A 185 -4.95 18.30 7.14
N PRO A 186 -5.08 17.63 8.30
CA PRO A 186 -4.01 16.82 8.84
C PRO A 186 -3.55 15.73 7.87
N VAL A 187 -2.27 15.40 7.95
CA VAL A 187 -1.62 14.36 7.15
C VAL A 187 -1.12 13.27 8.06
N MET A 188 -1.38 12.02 7.71
CA MET A 188 -0.77 10.86 8.33
C MET A 188 -0.09 9.98 7.29
N PHE A 189 0.98 9.31 7.69
CA PHE A 189 1.53 8.18 6.95
C PHE A 189 1.31 6.88 7.71
N TYR A 190 1.23 5.75 7.01
CA TYR A 190 1.25 4.43 7.65
C TYR A 190 2.36 3.56 7.07
N THR A 191 3.00 2.77 7.93
CA THR A 191 4.05 1.83 7.55
C THR A 191 3.47 0.42 7.40
N ASN A 192 4.07 -0.45 6.60
CA ASN A 192 3.78 -1.88 6.62
C ASN A 192 4.26 -2.50 7.95
N PRO A 193 3.63 -3.60 8.44
CA PRO A 193 4.22 -4.45 9.47
C PRO A 193 5.64 -4.87 9.08
N GLN A 194 6.42 -5.26 10.09
CA GLN A 194 7.81 -5.65 9.90
C GLN A 194 7.93 -6.83 8.91
N TYR A 195 8.84 -6.67 7.94
CA TYR A 195 9.30 -7.71 7.03
C TYR A 195 10.80 -7.54 6.74
N ASP A 196 11.40 -8.51 6.06
CA ASP A 196 12.83 -8.49 5.74
C ASP A 196 13.15 -7.49 4.62
N SER A 197 13.49 -6.25 4.99
CA SER A 197 13.98 -5.20 4.08
C SER A 197 14.71 -4.08 4.82
N GLU A 198 16.03 -4.01 4.64
CA GLU A 198 16.87 -2.92 5.15
C GLU A 198 16.54 -1.57 4.49
N GLU A 199 16.17 -1.60 3.20
CA GLU A 199 15.75 -0.41 2.48
C GLU A 199 14.48 0.19 3.07
N TYR A 200 13.48 -0.65 3.37
CA TYR A 200 12.25 -0.18 3.99
C TYR A 200 12.48 0.30 5.43
N GLU A 201 13.35 -0.35 6.21
CA GLU A 201 13.75 0.13 7.55
C GLU A 201 14.33 1.55 7.48
N THR A 202 15.16 1.81 6.47
CA THR A 202 15.77 3.13 6.25
C THR A 202 14.71 4.16 5.86
N MET A 203 13.73 3.80 5.03
CA MET A 203 12.59 4.66 4.73
C MET A 203 11.72 4.96 5.95
N VAL A 204 11.53 3.98 6.85
CA VAL A 204 10.79 4.20 8.11
C VAL A 204 11.51 5.20 9.00
N LYS A 205 12.85 5.11 9.12
CA LYS A 205 13.67 6.09 9.86
C LYS A 205 13.53 7.49 9.26
N LEU A 206 13.66 7.61 7.94
CA LEU A 206 13.44 8.87 7.23
C LEU A 206 12.03 9.44 7.48
N LEU A 207 10.99 8.60 7.45
CA LEU A 207 9.62 9.04 7.73
C LEU A 207 9.48 9.61 9.15
N LYS A 208 10.20 9.07 10.15
CA LYS A 208 10.20 9.62 11.51
C LYS A 208 10.90 10.97 11.61
N ASP A 209 11.96 11.19 10.84
CA ASP A 209 12.61 12.49 10.78
C ASP A 209 11.70 13.53 10.08
N ILE A 210 11.01 13.12 9.01
CA ILE A 210 9.98 13.94 8.34
C ILE A 210 8.80 14.23 9.27
N GLN A 211 8.39 13.25 10.08
CA GLN A 211 7.35 13.39 11.09
C GLN A 211 7.63 14.58 12.02
N GLN A 212 8.87 14.67 12.52
CA GLN A 212 9.29 15.75 13.41
C GLN A 212 9.32 17.11 12.71
N LYS A 213 9.79 17.16 11.45
CA LYS A 213 9.85 18.41 10.70
C LYS A 213 8.46 18.97 10.41
N TRP A 214 7.54 18.12 9.97
CA TRP A 214 6.26 18.55 9.41
C TRP A 214 5.09 18.48 10.36
N ASP A 215 5.30 17.92 11.55
CA ASP A 215 4.27 17.68 12.56
C ASP A 215 3.06 16.92 11.98
N ILE A 216 3.35 15.74 11.44
CA ILE A 216 2.35 14.85 10.84
C ILE A 216 2.15 13.61 11.72
N GLY A 217 1.02 12.92 11.54
CA GLY A 217 0.81 11.64 12.20
C GLY A 217 1.57 10.49 11.50
N VAL A 218 2.02 9.49 12.25
CA VAL A 218 2.57 8.25 11.69
C VAL A 218 1.96 7.04 12.40
N ILE A 219 1.24 6.22 11.65
CA ILE A 219 0.74 4.91 12.06
C ILE A 219 1.86 3.89 11.84
N ASP A 220 2.66 3.67 12.89
CA ASP A 220 3.89 2.90 12.80
C ASP A 220 3.70 1.42 13.14
N MET A 221 3.19 0.66 12.17
CA MET A 221 3.10 -0.80 12.28
C MET A 221 4.47 -1.49 12.20
N TRP A 222 5.48 -0.85 11.59
CA TRP A 222 6.82 -1.41 11.43
C TRP A 222 7.54 -1.59 12.77
N SER A 223 7.58 -0.53 13.59
CA SER A 223 8.38 -0.51 14.83
C SER A 223 7.60 -1.02 16.06
N ASP A 224 6.28 -1.23 15.93
CA ASP A 224 5.43 -1.63 17.04
C ASP A 224 5.56 -3.14 17.33
N MET A 225 6.31 -3.46 18.39
CA MET A 225 6.57 -4.85 18.77
C MET A 225 5.29 -5.62 19.12
N ALA A 226 4.32 -4.97 19.79
CA ALA A 226 3.09 -5.62 20.20
C ALA A 226 2.22 -5.93 18.97
N PHE A 227 2.14 -5.00 18.01
CA PHE A 227 1.43 -5.21 16.75
C PHE A 227 2.03 -6.36 15.93
N ASN A 228 3.36 -6.49 15.91
CA ASN A 228 4.04 -7.56 15.16
C ASN A 228 4.08 -8.92 15.88
N GLN A 229 3.66 -8.98 17.14
CA GLN A 229 3.68 -10.19 17.96
C GLN A 229 2.46 -11.09 17.67
N ILE A 230 2.42 -11.63 16.46
CA ILE A 230 1.43 -12.63 16.02
C ILE A 230 2.08 -14.00 15.86
N SER A 231 1.29 -15.07 16.03
CA SER A 231 1.71 -16.44 15.78
C SER A 231 2.00 -16.71 14.29
N THR A 232 2.70 -17.81 14.00
CA THR A 232 2.92 -18.25 12.61
C THR A 232 1.59 -18.55 11.91
N GLU A 233 0.65 -19.18 12.62
CA GLU A 233 -0.66 -19.52 12.08
C GLU A 233 -1.49 -18.28 11.75
N GLU A 234 -1.44 -17.25 12.60
CA GLU A 234 -2.05 -15.95 12.33
C GLU A 234 -1.37 -15.27 11.15
N ARG A 235 -0.04 -15.30 11.08
CA ARG A 235 0.70 -14.71 9.96
C ARG A 235 0.34 -15.38 8.64
N ASP A 236 0.29 -16.71 8.60
CA ASP A 236 -0.12 -17.50 7.43
C ASP A 236 -1.59 -17.25 7.04
N LEU A 237 -2.45 -16.86 7.99
CA LEU A 237 -3.83 -16.50 7.71
C LEU A 237 -3.96 -15.05 7.20
N TYR A 238 -3.25 -14.13 7.85
CA TYR A 238 -3.37 -12.68 7.67
C TYR A 238 -2.57 -12.14 6.50
N MET A 239 -1.52 -12.84 6.07
CA MET A 239 -0.60 -12.36 5.05
C MET A 239 -0.49 -13.36 3.90
N ALA A 240 -0.66 -12.90 2.67
CA ALA A 240 -0.51 -13.74 1.48
C ALA A 240 0.96 -13.88 1.05
N ASP A 241 1.79 -12.92 1.44
CA ASP A 241 3.24 -12.88 1.35
C ASP A 241 3.78 -11.92 2.44
N SER A 242 5.07 -11.58 2.44
CA SER A 242 5.65 -10.74 3.48
C SER A 242 5.13 -9.28 3.51
N ILE A 243 4.44 -8.83 2.47
CA ILE A 243 4.00 -7.44 2.30
C ILE A 243 2.48 -7.32 2.29
N HIS A 244 1.75 -8.23 1.65
CA HIS A 244 0.35 -8.05 1.31
C HIS A 244 -0.60 -8.80 2.25
N PRO A 245 -1.48 -8.08 2.97
CA PRO A 245 -2.52 -8.70 3.79
C PRO A 245 -3.63 -9.37 2.97
N THR A 246 -4.27 -10.34 3.60
CA THR A 246 -5.53 -10.95 3.18
C THR A 246 -6.69 -10.16 3.78
N LYS A 247 -7.95 -10.49 3.43
CA LYS A 247 -9.12 -9.86 4.07
C LYS A 247 -9.12 -10.06 5.59
N ALA A 248 -8.73 -11.25 6.06
CA ALA A 248 -8.58 -11.55 7.49
C ALA A 248 -7.53 -10.63 8.13
N GLY A 249 -6.37 -10.48 7.50
CA GLY A 249 -5.31 -9.60 8.00
C GLY A 249 -5.75 -8.15 8.08
N TYR A 250 -6.49 -7.66 7.08
CA TYR A 250 -7.06 -6.32 7.15
C TYR A 250 -8.11 -6.19 8.25
N LEU A 251 -9.07 -7.11 8.34
CA LEU A 251 -10.21 -7.00 9.25
C LEU A 251 -9.85 -7.27 10.71
N GLU A 252 -9.09 -8.32 10.98
CA GLU A 252 -8.87 -8.82 12.35
C GLU A 252 -7.58 -8.26 12.98
N TRP A 253 -6.61 -7.84 12.15
CA TRP A 253 -5.30 -7.39 12.64
C TRP A 253 -5.05 -5.90 12.38
N TRP A 254 -5.12 -5.44 11.13
CA TRP A 254 -4.78 -4.05 10.79
C TRP A 254 -5.85 -3.07 11.19
N LEU A 255 -7.11 -3.32 10.85
CA LEU A 255 -8.20 -2.37 11.05
C LEU A 255 -8.30 -1.88 12.51
N PRO A 256 -8.31 -2.75 13.54
CA PRO A 256 -8.38 -2.27 14.93
C PRO A 256 -7.20 -1.37 15.30
N TYR A 257 -6.00 -1.66 14.78
CA TYR A 257 -4.81 -0.85 15.01
C TYR A 257 -4.90 0.51 14.29
N MET A 258 -5.27 0.49 13.01
CA MET A 258 -5.44 1.70 12.20
C MET A 258 -6.48 2.63 12.82
N GLU A 259 -7.65 2.11 13.19
CA GLU A 259 -8.71 2.88 13.85
C GLU A 259 -8.21 3.49 15.14
N ASN A 260 -7.60 2.70 16.04
CA ASN A 260 -7.09 3.22 17.29
C ASN A 260 -6.08 4.36 17.09
N LYS A 261 -5.14 4.23 16.14
CA LYS A 261 -4.14 5.29 15.90
C LYS A 261 -4.75 6.54 15.27
N ILE A 262 -5.75 6.41 14.42
CA ILE A 262 -6.46 7.56 13.84
C ILE A 262 -7.30 8.24 14.92
N GLU A 263 -8.02 7.48 15.74
CA GLU A 263 -8.84 7.99 16.85
C GLU A 263 -7.98 8.78 17.85
N LEU A 264 -6.88 8.20 18.32
CA LEU A 264 -5.94 8.88 19.22
C LEU A 264 -5.37 10.17 18.63
N TYR A 265 -5.12 10.19 17.32
CA TYR A 265 -4.63 11.38 16.64
C TYR A 265 -5.66 12.51 16.67
N TYR A 266 -6.95 12.21 16.42
CA TYR A 266 -8.04 13.18 16.55
C TYR A 266 -8.23 13.68 17.98
N GLU A 267 -8.13 12.79 18.97
CA GLU A 267 -8.26 13.17 20.39
C GLU A 267 -7.12 14.10 20.82
N SER A 268 -5.89 13.81 20.43
CA SER A 268 -4.73 14.65 20.76
C SER A 268 -4.77 16.04 20.11
N GLY A 269 -5.38 16.17 18.92
CA GLY A 269 -5.54 17.44 18.22
C GLY A 269 -6.66 18.33 18.78
N GLN A 270 -7.52 17.83 19.68
CA GLN A 270 -8.57 18.61 20.33
C GLN A 270 -8.15 19.25 21.66
N GLU A 271 -6.96 18.94 22.19
CA GLU A 271 -6.45 19.56 23.43
C GLU A 271 -5.85 20.97 23.21
N GLU A 272 -5.66 21.42 21.96
CA GLU A 272 -5.06 22.72 21.63
C GLU A 272 -6.05 23.81 21.17
N LEU A 273 -7.36 23.68 21.42
CA LEU A 273 -8.39 24.71 21.12
C LEU A 273 -9.08 25.27 22.37
#